data_AF-A0A9E4B761-F1
#
_entry.id   AF-A0A9E4B761-F1
#
_cell.length_a   1.000
_cell.length_b   1.000
_cell.length_c   1.000
_cell.angle_alpha   90.00
_cell.angle_beta   90.00
_cell.angle_gamma   90.00
#
_symmetry.space_group_name_H-M   'P 1'
#
loop_
_entity.id
_entity.type
_entity.pdbx_description
1 polymer ?
#
loop_
_entity_poly.entity_id
_entity_poly.type
_entity_poly.pdbx_seq_one_letter_code
_entity_poly.pdbx_strand_id
1 'polypeptide(L)'
;MRITAPKTGKTFLLYLPIDYTDQRPFPVIFCYHGYRGTATTWPFKQVTKGQGFIVAGMNYATDAYYHKLRFNTTGPEKIFFDEALEIISTRVNVDQDYIFMGGYSQGGYSTTVLGEQLLGRLAGNLVLGAGRCYVDMNPPPAELIRGHPFFYGVGELDDPHYPRAKRAFQFYTESGADVAFEEWKDETHKLSPQWMTKTKMREWLIAYGPMKQVESGFDKAQIAEKNGRLGEAFTLYTRIAKILPDTKLCRTAEESAIYLGTQAETQFNRLKKAAGEKPYAASVKTLEAFRNKYAGSVFEAHAVQLLSELLNAKADALEDRAREAEAQKNYTRALQLYKLYLTHFPKAKRYAEVQKHVKALQNKTATK
;
A
#
# COMPACT_ATOMS: atom_id res chain seq x y z
N MET A 1 15.27 10.83 6.69
CA MET A 1 14.80 12.23 6.63
C MET A 1 14.24 12.63 7.99
N ARG A 2 14.53 13.83 8.50
CA ARG A 2 13.87 14.36 9.71
C ARG A 2 12.61 15.11 9.30
N ILE A 3 11.50 14.88 9.99
CA ILE A 3 10.21 15.51 9.72
C ILE A 3 9.69 16.12 11.03
N THR A 4 9.16 17.33 10.97
CA THR A 4 8.43 17.97 12.08
C THR A 4 6.94 17.81 11.84
N ALA A 5 6.25 17.25 12.82
CA ALA A 5 4.80 17.10 12.82
C ALA A 5 4.15 18.43 13.28
N PRO A 6 3.39 19.13 12.43
CA PRO A 6 2.97 20.51 12.68
C PRO A 6 2.01 20.70 13.86
N LYS A 7 1.06 19.78 14.11
CA LYS A 7 0.08 19.84 15.20
C LYS A 7 0.78 19.69 16.55
N THR A 8 1.75 18.79 16.66
CA THR A 8 2.47 18.52 17.92
C THR A 8 3.78 19.30 18.08
N GLY A 9 4.34 19.82 16.98
CA GLY A 9 5.67 20.44 16.94
C GLY A 9 6.83 19.46 17.13
N LYS A 10 6.55 18.15 17.13
CA LYS A 10 7.53 17.11 17.48
C LYS A 10 8.18 16.55 16.23
N THR A 11 9.45 16.16 16.36
CA THR A 11 10.21 15.63 15.24
C THR A 11 10.32 14.12 15.29
N PHE A 12 10.35 13.49 14.12
CA PHE A 12 10.67 12.07 13.96
C PHE A 12 11.62 11.87 12.78
N LEU A 13 12.27 10.72 12.72
CA LEU A 13 13.09 10.29 11.59
C LEU A 13 12.33 9.29 10.74
N LEU A 14 12.19 9.57 9.45
CA LEU A 14 11.66 8.61 8.49
C LEU A 14 12.81 7.96 7.72
N TYR A 15 12.85 6.63 7.73
CA TYR A 15 13.68 5.82 6.86
C TYR A 15 12.81 5.01 5.91
N LEU A 16 13.10 5.13 4.62
CA LEU A 16 12.51 4.28 3.59
C LEU A 16 13.47 3.12 3.32
N PRO A 17 12.95 1.89 3.18
CA PRO A 17 13.80 0.75 2.91
C PRO A 17 14.41 0.86 1.50
N ILE A 18 15.56 0.22 1.29
CA ILE A 18 16.30 0.29 0.02
C ILE A 18 15.52 -0.31 -1.15
N ASP A 19 14.56 -1.20 -0.87
CA ASP A 19 13.66 -1.82 -1.82
C ASP A 19 12.30 -1.11 -1.92
N TYR A 20 12.18 0.12 -1.39
CA TYR A 20 10.93 0.89 -1.48
C TYR A 20 10.50 1.16 -2.92
N THR A 21 9.22 0.94 -3.20
CA THR A 21 8.54 1.35 -4.44
C THR A 21 7.12 1.82 -4.10
N ASP A 22 6.57 2.76 -4.86
CA ASP A 22 5.17 3.18 -4.70
C ASP A 22 4.15 2.14 -5.17
N GLN A 23 4.61 1.10 -5.89
CA GLN A 23 3.77 0.06 -6.48
C GLN A 23 3.21 -0.96 -5.48
N ARG A 24 3.73 -1.00 -4.24
CA ARG A 24 3.23 -1.87 -3.17
C ARG A 24 3.22 -1.16 -1.82
N PRO A 25 2.40 -1.59 -0.85
CA PRO A 25 2.37 -0.98 0.45
C PRO A 25 3.47 -1.61 1.30
N PHE A 26 4.08 -0.82 2.17
CA PHE A 26 5.14 -1.28 3.05
C PHE A 26 4.66 -1.28 4.49
N PRO A 27 4.92 -2.35 5.26
CA PRO A 27 4.75 -2.30 6.70
C PRO A 27 5.62 -1.19 7.31
N VAL A 28 5.15 -0.63 8.42
CA VAL A 28 5.84 0.48 9.11
C VAL A 28 6.13 0.11 10.55
N ILE A 29 7.31 0.48 11.05
CA ILE A 29 7.71 0.31 12.45
C ILE A 29 7.89 1.68 13.09
N PHE A 30 7.10 1.97 14.11
CA PHE A 30 7.27 3.13 14.99
C PHE A 30 8.29 2.78 16.10
N CYS A 31 9.47 3.38 16.00
CA CYS A 31 10.66 3.07 16.77
C CYS A 31 10.92 4.13 17.84
N TYR A 32 10.75 3.78 19.13
CA TYR A 32 11.01 4.67 20.26
C TYR A 32 12.42 4.48 20.84
N HIS A 33 13.09 5.59 21.13
CA HIS A 33 14.45 5.60 21.64
C HIS A 33 14.52 5.36 23.17
N GLY A 34 15.69 4.92 23.64
CA GLY A 34 16.00 4.77 25.06
C GLY A 34 16.25 6.09 25.80
N TYR A 35 16.59 5.99 27.08
CA TYR A 35 16.86 7.15 27.94
C TYR A 35 18.06 7.96 27.46
N ARG A 36 17.90 9.28 27.52
CA ARG A 36 18.74 10.35 26.93
C ARG A 36 18.94 10.25 25.41
N GLY A 37 18.18 9.38 24.74
CA GLY A 37 18.21 9.26 23.30
C GLY A 37 17.47 10.40 22.59
N THR A 38 17.48 10.32 21.27
CA THR A 38 16.62 11.08 20.38
C THR A 38 16.09 10.14 19.30
N ALA A 39 15.14 10.61 18.49
CA ALA A 39 14.59 9.89 17.34
C ALA A 39 15.67 9.09 16.59
N THR A 40 15.47 7.78 16.50
CA THR A 40 16.43 6.83 15.91
C THR A 40 15.68 5.74 15.16
N THR A 41 16.35 5.14 14.17
CA THR A 41 15.84 3.96 13.44
C THR A 41 16.46 2.66 13.94
N TRP A 42 17.32 2.75 14.96
CA TRP A 42 17.94 1.61 15.61
C TRP A 42 16.99 1.00 16.67
N PRO A 43 16.89 -0.34 16.78
CA PRO A 43 17.66 -1.33 16.04
C PRO A 43 17.02 -1.79 14.72
N PHE A 44 15.78 -1.40 14.43
CA PHE A 44 14.98 -2.00 13.36
C PHE A 44 15.61 -1.87 11.98
N LYS A 45 16.20 -0.72 11.63
CA LYS A 45 16.93 -0.57 10.35
C LYS A 45 18.06 -1.60 10.21
N GLN A 46 18.77 -1.92 11.29
CA GLN A 46 19.89 -2.86 11.23
C GLN A 46 19.40 -4.31 11.07
N VAL A 47 18.42 -4.73 11.88
CA VAL A 47 17.92 -6.10 11.80
C VAL A 47 17.15 -6.38 10.52
N THR A 48 16.47 -5.40 9.95
CA THR A 48 15.83 -5.55 8.62
C THR A 48 16.83 -5.40 7.48
N LYS A 49 18.11 -5.10 7.78
CA LYS A 49 19.15 -4.76 6.78
C LYS A 49 18.72 -3.62 5.86
N GLY A 50 17.87 -2.73 6.36
CA GLY A 50 17.29 -1.63 5.61
C GLY A 50 16.27 -2.03 4.55
N GLN A 51 15.70 -3.23 4.60
CA GLN A 51 14.75 -3.75 3.61
C GLN A 51 13.36 -3.98 4.20
N GLY A 52 12.34 -3.98 3.35
CA GLY A 52 11.00 -4.50 3.63
C GLY A 52 10.13 -3.66 4.58
N PHE A 53 10.71 -2.76 5.38
CA PHE A 53 9.99 -1.96 6.37
C PHE A 53 10.35 -0.48 6.29
N ILE A 54 9.31 0.37 6.31
CA ILE A 54 9.47 1.77 6.65
C ILE A 54 9.75 1.85 8.15
N VAL A 55 10.70 2.67 8.57
CA VAL A 55 10.99 2.88 10.00
C VAL A 55 10.80 4.35 10.35
N ALA A 56 9.87 4.62 11.26
CA ALA A 56 9.60 5.93 11.84
C ALA A 56 10.26 5.99 13.24
N GLY A 57 11.44 6.58 13.33
CA GLY A 57 12.11 6.86 14.59
C GLY A 57 11.43 8.01 15.33
N MET A 58 10.69 7.70 16.38
CA MET A 58 9.86 8.64 17.13
C MET A 58 10.67 9.31 18.25
N ASN A 59 10.48 10.62 18.43
CA ASN A 59 10.70 11.24 19.73
C ASN A 59 9.47 11.02 20.63
N TYR A 60 9.59 11.39 21.88
CA TYR A 60 8.44 11.51 22.78
C TYR A 60 7.75 12.86 22.58
N ALA A 61 6.43 12.86 22.59
CA ALA A 61 5.62 14.07 22.51
C ALA A 61 5.81 14.96 23.75
N THR A 62 6.01 14.39 24.94
CA THR A 62 6.22 15.17 26.17
C THR A 62 7.33 14.62 27.06
N ASP A 63 8.05 15.53 27.73
CA ASP A 63 9.05 15.16 28.74
C ASP A 63 8.41 14.46 29.95
N ALA A 64 7.18 14.85 30.29
CA ALA A 64 6.42 14.25 31.39
C ALA A 64 6.12 12.77 31.13
N TYR A 65 5.63 12.43 29.93
CA TYR A 65 5.43 11.03 29.54
C TYR A 65 6.77 10.32 29.45
N TYR A 66 7.74 10.89 28.73
CA TYR A 66 9.07 10.32 28.61
C TYR A 66 9.63 9.90 29.97
N HIS A 67 9.77 10.81 30.93
CA HIS A 67 10.42 10.52 32.21
C HIS A 67 9.67 9.57 33.15
N LYS A 68 8.34 9.47 33.03
CA LYS A 68 7.53 8.74 34.02
C LYS A 68 6.74 7.56 33.43
N LEU A 69 6.63 7.50 32.10
CA LEU A 69 5.86 6.52 31.32
C LEU A 69 4.49 6.22 31.94
N ARG A 70 3.78 7.25 32.41
CA ARG A 70 2.49 7.05 33.09
C ARG A 70 1.42 6.68 32.09
N PHE A 71 0.70 5.60 32.39
CA PHE A 71 -0.38 5.08 31.55
C PHE A 71 -1.46 6.14 31.25
N ASN A 72 -1.76 7.03 32.21
CA ASN A 72 -2.78 8.07 32.09
C ASN A 72 -2.29 9.36 31.41
N THR A 73 -1.03 9.46 30.97
CA THR A 73 -0.48 10.66 30.30
C THR A 73 -0.10 10.40 28.84
N THR A 74 -0.65 9.36 28.20
CA THR A 74 -0.35 8.98 26.81
C THR A 74 -1.07 9.80 25.76
N GLY A 75 -2.01 10.67 26.13
CA GLY A 75 -2.81 11.47 25.18
C GLY A 75 -1.98 12.20 24.12
N PRO A 76 -0.99 13.03 24.50
CA PRO A 76 -0.10 13.68 23.54
C PRO A 76 0.71 12.72 22.66
N GLU A 77 1.11 11.56 23.19
CA GLU A 77 1.85 10.55 22.43
C GLU A 77 0.98 9.88 21.35
N LYS A 78 -0.29 9.61 21.67
CA LYS A 78 -1.27 9.09 20.70
C LYS A 78 -1.50 10.09 19.57
N ILE A 79 -1.67 11.38 19.89
CA ILE A 79 -1.82 12.45 18.90
C ILE A 79 -0.57 12.53 18.00
N PHE A 80 0.62 12.44 18.59
CA PHE A 80 1.86 12.47 17.81
C PHE A 80 2.03 11.23 16.92
N PHE A 81 1.68 10.05 17.43
CA PHE A 81 1.65 8.81 16.64
C PHE A 81 0.69 8.93 15.44
N ASP A 82 -0.52 9.44 15.66
CA ASP A 82 -1.53 9.63 14.61
C ASP A 82 -1.08 10.60 13.54
N GLU A 83 -0.53 11.73 13.98
CA GLU A 83 -0.02 12.73 13.07
C GLU A 83 1.16 12.21 12.26
N ALA A 84 2.10 11.49 12.88
CA ALA A 84 3.22 10.88 12.18
C ALA A 84 2.73 9.84 11.15
N LEU A 85 1.79 8.97 11.52
CA LEU A 85 1.20 7.99 10.60
C LEU A 85 0.50 8.67 9.42
N GLU A 86 -0.27 9.73 9.66
CA GLU A 86 -0.94 10.54 8.62
C GLU A 86 0.09 11.15 7.65
N ILE A 87 1.14 11.78 8.18
CA ILE A 87 2.20 12.39 7.35
C ILE A 87 2.96 11.34 6.54
N ILE A 88 3.22 10.17 7.11
CA ILE A 88 3.91 9.08 6.38
C ILE A 88 2.98 8.56 5.27
N SER A 89 1.71 8.28 5.60
CA SER A 89 0.75 7.69 4.66
C SER A 89 0.38 8.60 3.48
N THR A 90 0.51 9.92 3.66
CA THR A 90 0.33 10.89 2.55
C THR A 90 1.54 10.99 1.62
N ARG A 91 2.71 10.49 2.04
CA ARG A 91 3.98 10.61 1.29
C ARG A 91 4.46 9.30 0.70
N VAL A 92 4.14 8.19 1.34
CA VAL A 92 4.59 6.85 0.93
C VAL A 92 3.48 5.82 1.09
N ASN A 93 3.56 4.75 0.29
CA ASN A 93 2.56 3.68 0.28
C ASN A 93 2.75 2.79 1.53
N VAL A 94 2.01 3.08 2.60
CA VAL A 94 2.03 2.31 3.86
C VAL A 94 0.96 1.24 3.86
N ASP A 95 1.30 0.05 4.34
CA ASP A 95 0.31 -0.96 4.67
C ASP A 95 -0.29 -0.69 6.05
N GLN A 96 -1.55 -0.25 6.08
CA GLN A 96 -2.24 0.11 7.32
C GLN A 96 -2.59 -1.10 8.18
N ASP A 97 -2.60 -2.30 7.60
CA ASP A 97 -2.85 -3.55 8.34
C ASP A 97 -1.58 -4.05 9.06
N TYR A 98 -0.40 -3.54 8.69
CA TYR A 98 0.91 -3.99 9.20
C TYR A 98 1.73 -2.85 9.81
N ILE A 99 1.17 -2.24 10.85
CA ILE A 99 1.80 -1.19 11.66
C ILE A 99 2.39 -1.82 12.93
N PHE A 100 3.68 -1.67 13.15
CA PHE A 100 4.37 -2.19 14.33
C PHE A 100 4.81 -1.05 15.23
N MET A 101 4.92 -1.33 16.53
CA MET A 101 5.57 -0.44 17.49
C MET A 101 6.70 -1.19 18.19
N GLY A 102 7.83 -0.52 18.40
CA GLY A 102 8.90 -1.11 19.17
C GLY A 102 9.90 -0.10 19.67
N GLY A 103 10.79 -0.54 20.55
CA GLY A 103 11.84 0.31 21.08
C GLY A 103 12.77 -0.43 22.02
N TYR A 104 13.88 0.23 22.35
CA TYR A 104 14.91 -0.32 23.23
C TYR A 104 14.96 0.42 24.57
N SER A 105 15.13 -0.31 25.67
CA SER A 105 15.19 0.23 27.03
C SER A 105 13.92 1.02 27.36
N GLN A 106 14.02 2.32 27.66
CA GLN A 106 12.84 3.18 27.84
C GLN A 106 11.87 3.15 26.65
N GLY A 107 12.39 3.02 25.43
CA GLY A 107 11.56 2.83 24.24
C GLY A 107 10.75 1.54 24.28
N GLY A 108 11.34 0.45 24.79
CA GLY A 108 10.64 -0.83 24.97
C GLY A 108 9.56 -0.73 26.05
N TYR A 109 9.84 -0.06 27.17
CA TYR A 109 8.80 0.23 28.16
C TYR A 109 7.68 1.11 27.58
N SER A 110 8.01 2.13 26.77
CA SER A 110 7.02 2.94 26.07
C SER A 110 6.17 2.08 25.13
N THR A 111 6.75 1.10 24.43
CA THR A 111 5.99 0.14 23.62
C THR A 111 4.97 -0.61 24.45
N THR A 112 5.25 -0.96 25.71
CA THR A 112 4.22 -1.55 26.58
C THR A 112 3.18 -0.52 27.02
N VAL A 113 3.55 0.69 27.44
CA VAL A 113 2.57 1.65 27.98
C VAL A 113 1.68 2.27 26.91
N LEU A 114 2.27 2.68 25.79
CA LEU A 114 1.58 3.31 24.67
C LEU A 114 1.00 2.25 23.72
N GLY A 115 1.77 1.22 23.38
CA GLY A 115 1.36 0.20 22.42
C GLY A 115 0.15 -0.61 22.88
N GLU A 116 0.03 -0.89 24.19
CA GLU A 116 -1.18 -1.49 24.78
C GLU A 116 -2.45 -0.69 24.53
N GLN A 117 -2.33 0.64 24.48
CA GLN A 117 -3.47 1.52 24.22
C GLN A 117 -3.72 1.73 22.72
N LEU A 118 -2.92 1.10 21.88
CA LEU A 118 -2.98 1.16 20.42
C LEU A 118 -3.15 -0.23 19.78
N LEU A 119 -3.38 -1.29 20.57
CA LEU A 119 -3.41 -2.69 20.06
C LEU A 119 -4.34 -2.89 18.87
N GLY A 120 -5.53 -2.27 18.88
CA GLY A 120 -6.48 -2.34 17.75
C GLY A 120 -5.99 -1.70 16.45
N ARG A 121 -4.77 -1.14 16.42
CA ARG A 121 -4.13 -0.50 15.27
C ARG A 121 -2.73 -1.03 14.99
N LEU A 122 -2.23 -1.94 15.81
CA LEU A 122 -0.88 -2.49 15.67
C LEU A 122 -0.99 -3.94 15.20
N ALA A 123 -0.15 -4.34 14.27
CA ALA A 123 0.06 -5.74 13.91
C ALA A 123 1.01 -6.45 14.87
N GLY A 124 1.78 -5.71 15.66
CA GLY A 124 2.66 -6.31 16.66
C GLY A 124 3.49 -5.31 17.45
N ASN A 125 3.99 -5.76 18.60
CA ASN A 125 4.82 -4.98 19.52
C ASN A 125 6.20 -5.63 19.74
N LEU A 126 7.27 -4.84 19.67
CA LEU A 126 8.65 -5.30 19.89
C LEU A 126 9.27 -4.58 21.10
N VAL A 127 9.35 -5.29 22.23
CA VAL A 127 9.82 -4.77 23.51
C VAL A 127 11.24 -5.25 23.75
N LEU A 128 12.21 -4.34 23.58
CA LEU A 128 13.64 -4.69 23.60
C LEU A 128 14.35 -4.08 24.82
N GLY A 129 15.21 -4.85 25.50
CA GLY A 129 15.95 -4.40 26.69
C GLY A 129 15.03 -3.86 27.79
N ALA A 130 13.81 -4.38 27.88
CA ALA A 130 12.74 -3.83 28.72
C ALA A 130 11.71 -4.90 29.08
N GLY A 131 10.84 -4.56 30.03
CA GLY A 131 9.64 -5.32 30.34
C GLY A 131 8.40 -4.44 30.27
N ARG A 132 7.39 -4.79 31.06
CA ARG A 132 6.16 -4.00 31.21
C ARG A 132 6.26 -3.10 32.44
N CYS A 133 6.04 -1.79 32.28
CA CYS A 133 6.21 -0.80 33.37
C CYS A 133 5.27 -1.03 34.56
N TYR A 134 4.10 -1.61 34.31
CA TYR A 134 3.03 -1.75 35.29
C TYR A 134 2.46 -3.16 35.30
N VAL A 135 3.31 -4.19 35.37
CA VAL A 135 2.93 -5.59 35.08
C VAL A 135 1.57 -6.03 35.66
N ASP A 136 1.24 -5.63 36.89
CA ASP A 136 -0.01 -6.03 37.56
C ASP A 136 -1.13 -4.98 37.52
N MET A 137 -0.89 -3.81 36.92
CA MET A 137 -1.84 -2.71 36.86
C MET A 137 -2.23 -2.39 35.42
N ASN A 138 -3.48 -1.98 35.24
CA ASN A 138 -4.05 -1.54 33.96
C ASN A 138 -3.77 -2.54 32.81
N PRO A 139 -4.16 -3.82 32.94
CA PRO A 139 -4.02 -4.75 31.83
C PRO A 139 -4.81 -4.22 30.61
N PRO A 140 -4.34 -4.45 29.38
CA PRO A 140 -5.14 -4.12 28.21
C PRO A 140 -6.42 -4.98 28.17
N PRO A 141 -7.43 -4.58 27.38
CA PRO A 141 -8.62 -5.41 27.17
C PRO A 141 -8.25 -6.78 26.58
N ALA A 142 -8.76 -7.86 27.19
CA ALA A 142 -8.36 -9.23 26.86
C ALA A 142 -8.64 -9.60 25.39
N GLU A 143 -9.70 -9.04 24.81
CA GLU A 143 -10.08 -9.21 23.41
C GLU A 143 -9.07 -8.60 22.43
N LEU A 144 -8.35 -7.55 22.84
CA LEU A 144 -7.30 -6.94 22.02
C LEU A 144 -5.94 -7.61 22.21
N ILE A 145 -5.73 -8.31 23.32
CA ILE A 145 -4.47 -9.02 23.59
C ILE A 145 -4.46 -10.41 22.97
N ARG A 146 -5.60 -11.10 22.96
CA ARG A 146 -5.67 -12.50 22.54
C ARG A 146 -5.22 -12.67 21.10
N GLY A 147 -4.17 -13.46 20.89
CA GLY A 147 -3.52 -13.68 19.60
C GLY A 147 -2.70 -12.50 19.07
N HIS A 148 -2.61 -11.39 19.82
CA HIS A 148 -1.83 -10.22 19.41
C HIS A 148 -0.33 -10.54 19.47
N PRO A 149 0.45 -10.25 18.41
CA PRO A 149 1.87 -10.56 18.39
C PRO A 149 2.71 -9.65 19.31
N PHE A 150 3.50 -10.27 20.18
CA PHE A 150 4.54 -9.61 20.96
C PHE A 150 5.90 -10.29 20.75
N PHE A 151 6.94 -9.49 20.62
CA PHE A 151 8.32 -9.93 20.64
C PHE A 151 9.05 -9.28 21.81
N TYR A 152 9.64 -10.09 22.67
CA TYR A 152 10.51 -9.66 23.75
C TYR A 152 11.94 -10.07 23.45
N GLY A 153 12.88 -9.13 23.49
CA GLY A 153 14.30 -9.40 23.31
C GLY A 153 15.12 -8.69 24.37
N VAL A 154 15.93 -9.42 25.12
CA VAL A 154 16.70 -8.84 26.23
C VAL A 154 18.02 -9.56 26.41
N GLY A 155 19.07 -8.84 26.82
CA GLY A 155 20.33 -9.48 27.16
C GLY A 155 20.19 -10.33 28.42
N GLU A 156 20.77 -11.54 28.41
CA GLU A 156 20.74 -12.46 29.54
C GLU A 156 21.29 -11.82 30.83
N LEU A 157 22.30 -10.97 30.70
CA LEU A 157 22.98 -10.28 31.79
C LEU A 157 22.46 -8.84 32.00
N ASP A 158 21.34 -8.48 31.37
CA ASP A 158 20.74 -7.15 31.47
C ASP A 158 19.92 -7.01 32.77
N ASP A 159 20.57 -6.66 33.87
CA ASP A 159 19.90 -6.36 35.15
C ASP A 159 19.59 -4.85 35.26
N PRO A 160 18.34 -4.41 35.55
CA PRO A 160 17.17 -5.20 35.98
C PRO A 160 16.16 -5.55 34.88
N HIS A 161 16.51 -5.42 33.61
CA HIS A 161 15.54 -5.50 32.53
C HIS A 161 15.18 -6.94 32.15
N TYR A 162 16.10 -7.89 32.25
CA TYR A 162 15.88 -9.30 31.97
C TYR A 162 14.79 -9.92 32.85
N PRO A 163 14.82 -9.79 34.20
CA PRO A 163 13.74 -10.29 35.04
C PRO A 163 12.38 -9.64 34.71
N ARG A 164 12.38 -8.35 34.35
CA ARG A 164 11.16 -7.62 33.98
C ARG A 164 10.60 -8.07 32.63
N ALA A 165 11.45 -8.34 31.66
CA ALA A 165 11.07 -8.89 30.36
C ALA A 165 10.44 -10.27 30.52
N LYS A 166 11.07 -11.15 31.32
CA LYS A 166 10.56 -12.49 31.62
C LYS A 166 9.18 -12.46 32.28
N ARG A 167 8.99 -11.55 33.24
CA ARG A 167 7.70 -11.35 33.91
C ARG A 167 6.63 -10.82 32.94
N ALA A 168 7.00 -9.89 32.04
CA ALA A 168 6.09 -9.39 31.02
C ALA A 168 5.69 -10.50 30.04
N PHE A 169 6.65 -11.29 29.55
CA PHE A 169 6.41 -12.46 28.72
C PHE A 169 5.36 -13.41 29.33
N GLN A 170 5.52 -13.74 30.61
CA GLN A 170 4.56 -14.58 31.34
C GLN A 170 3.16 -13.96 31.34
N PHE A 171 3.05 -12.68 31.72
CA PHE A 171 1.78 -11.94 31.74
C PHE A 171 1.05 -11.97 30.38
N TYR A 172 1.73 -11.66 29.27
CA TYR A 172 1.08 -11.66 27.95
C TYR A 172 0.73 -13.06 27.47
N THR A 173 1.56 -14.06 27.77
CA THR A 173 1.27 -15.47 27.46
C THR A 173 0.02 -15.93 28.20
N GLU A 174 -0.10 -15.65 29.49
CA GLU A 174 -1.28 -15.97 30.30
C GLU A 174 -2.54 -15.20 29.84
N SER A 175 -2.34 -14.00 29.28
CA SER A 175 -3.41 -13.21 28.66
C SER A 175 -3.81 -13.70 27.26
N GLY A 176 -3.16 -14.75 26.75
CA GLY A 176 -3.46 -15.38 25.47
C GLY A 176 -2.88 -14.66 24.25
N ALA A 177 -1.89 -13.78 24.42
CA ALA A 177 -1.15 -13.19 23.32
C ALA A 177 -0.27 -14.22 22.61
N ASP A 178 0.14 -13.92 21.39
CA ASP A 178 1.15 -14.67 20.67
C ASP A 178 2.53 -14.08 20.96
N VAL A 179 3.27 -14.67 21.90
CA VAL A 179 4.49 -14.07 22.45
C VAL A 179 5.74 -14.86 22.09
N ALA A 180 6.68 -14.21 21.42
CA ALA A 180 8.05 -14.67 21.27
C ALA A 180 8.94 -14.03 22.34
N PHE A 181 9.80 -14.82 22.98
CA PHE A 181 10.77 -14.36 23.97
C PHE A 181 12.17 -14.81 23.57
N GLU A 182 13.09 -13.86 23.47
CA GLU A 182 14.50 -14.08 23.16
C GLU A 182 15.39 -13.56 24.27
N GLU A 183 16.19 -14.48 24.80
CA GLU A 183 17.31 -14.19 25.69
C GLU A 183 18.57 -14.13 24.84
N TRP A 184 19.22 -12.98 24.78
CA TRP A 184 20.48 -12.84 24.05
C TRP A 184 21.63 -13.20 24.98
N LYS A 185 22.13 -14.42 24.80
CA LYS A 185 23.18 -15.01 25.64
C LYS A 185 24.40 -14.09 25.77
N ASP A 186 24.91 -13.95 26.99
CA ASP A 186 26.08 -13.12 27.34
C ASP A 186 25.95 -11.62 26.99
N GLU A 187 24.76 -11.13 26.63
CA GLU A 187 24.52 -9.71 26.39
C GLU A 187 24.08 -8.98 27.65
N THR A 188 24.51 -7.74 27.80
CA THR A 188 24.10 -6.82 28.88
C THR A 188 23.08 -5.81 28.34
N HIS A 189 22.72 -4.79 29.15
CA HIS A 189 21.94 -3.64 28.66
C HIS A 189 22.63 -2.87 27.51
N LYS A 190 23.95 -3.02 27.38
CA LYS A 190 24.71 -2.53 26.23
C LYS A 190 25.02 -3.71 25.32
N LEU A 191 24.27 -3.82 24.22
CA LEU A 191 24.44 -4.90 23.25
C LEU A 191 25.81 -4.85 22.58
N SER A 192 26.47 -6.00 22.49
CA SER A 192 27.71 -6.23 21.76
C SER A 192 27.48 -6.09 20.25
N PRO A 193 28.50 -5.81 19.42
CA PRO A 193 28.33 -5.81 17.95
C PRO A 193 27.77 -7.12 17.37
N GLN A 194 27.96 -8.25 18.06
CA GLN A 194 27.52 -9.58 17.64
C GLN A 194 26.05 -9.87 18.00
N TRP A 195 25.38 -9.02 18.78
CA TRP A 195 24.00 -9.26 19.22
C TRP A 195 23.04 -9.57 18.05
N MET A 196 23.26 -8.95 16.89
CA MET A 196 22.44 -9.15 15.70
C MET A 196 22.50 -10.57 15.14
N THR A 197 23.55 -11.34 15.41
CA THR A 197 23.63 -12.74 14.98
C THR A 197 22.88 -13.69 15.92
N LYS A 198 22.45 -13.19 17.09
CA LYS A 198 21.77 -13.95 18.13
C LYS A 198 20.24 -13.79 18.10
N THR A 199 19.73 -12.78 17.40
CA THR A 199 18.29 -12.46 17.40
C THR A 199 17.56 -13.00 16.17
N LYS A 200 16.31 -13.45 16.36
CA LYS A 200 15.37 -13.79 15.28
C LYS A 200 14.32 -12.69 15.05
N MET A 201 14.60 -11.46 15.49
CA MET A 201 13.67 -10.33 15.34
C MET A 201 13.29 -10.07 13.87
N ARG A 202 14.23 -10.28 12.93
CA ARG A 202 13.94 -10.11 11.51
C ARG A 202 12.95 -11.15 11.01
N GLU A 203 13.15 -12.41 11.39
CA GLU A 203 12.29 -13.54 11.06
C GLU A 203 10.89 -13.33 11.62
N TRP A 204 10.80 -12.87 12.88
CA TRP A 204 9.53 -12.52 13.51
C TRP A 204 8.83 -11.38 12.76
N LEU A 205 9.52 -10.28 12.46
CA LEU A 205 8.95 -9.17 11.69
C LEU A 205 8.44 -9.63 10.32
N ILE A 206 9.19 -10.48 9.62
CA ILE A 206 8.77 -11.06 8.34
C ILE A 206 7.51 -11.91 8.52
N ALA A 207 7.47 -12.75 9.55
CA ALA A 207 6.36 -13.68 9.80
C ALA A 207 5.04 -12.96 10.10
N TYR A 208 5.05 -11.85 10.86
CA TYR A 208 3.84 -11.11 11.23
C TYR A 208 3.52 -9.92 10.32
N GLY A 209 4.45 -9.49 9.46
CA GLY A 209 4.24 -8.40 8.51
C GLY A 209 4.20 -8.90 7.05
N PRO A 210 5.30 -8.79 6.29
CA PRO A 210 5.36 -9.17 4.88
C PRO A 210 4.78 -10.54 4.53
N MET A 211 4.97 -11.58 5.36
CA MET A 211 4.41 -12.91 5.10
C MET A 211 2.88 -12.90 5.18
N LYS A 212 2.30 -12.29 6.22
CA LYS A 212 0.84 -12.14 6.34
C LYS A 212 0.25 -11.30 5.21
N GLN A 213 0.99 -10.28 4.77
CA GLN A 213 0.64 -9.48 3.60
C GLN A 213 0.58 -10.33 2.32
N VAL A 214 1.57 -11.21 2.13
CA VAL A 214 1.61 -12.18 1.02
C VAL A 214 0.44 -13.15 1.09
N GLU A 215 0.21 -13.80 2.24
CA GLU A 215 -0.88 -14.77 2.46
C GLU A 215 -2.26 -14.14 2.15
N SER A 216 -2.59 -13.04 2.83
CA SER A 216 -3.88 -12.35 2.66
C SER A 216 -4.06 -11.79 1.24
N GLY A 217 -3.00 -11.25 0.65
CA GLY A 217 -3.03 -10.76 -0.72
C GLY A 217 -3.28 -11.87 -1.73
N PHE A 218 -2.64 -13.03 -1.53
CA PHE A 218 -2.76 -14.18 -2.42
C PHE A 218 -4.17 -14.75 -2.40
N ASP A 219 -4.77 -14.90 -1.23
CA ASP A 219 -6.17 -15.33 -1.08
C ASP A 219 -7.13 -14.37 -1.81
N LYS A 220 -6.92 -13.05 -1.66
CA LYS A 220 -7.70 -12.03 -2.38
C LYS A 220 -7.54 -12.14 -3.89
N ALA A 221 -6.31 -12.39 -4.37
CA ALA A 221 -6.02 -12.56 -5.80
C ALA A 221 -6.74 -13.79 -6.37
N GLN A 222 -6.71 -14.92 -5.67
CA GLN A 222 -7.41 -16.14 -6.06
C GLN A 222 -8.94 -15.94 -6.08
N ILE A 223 -9.49 -15.23 -5.11
CA ILE A 223 -10.93 -14.89 -5.08
C ILE A 223 -11.29 -13.99 -6.27
N ALA A 224 -10.48 -12.96 -6.56
CA ALA A 224 -10.69 -12.09 -7.72
C ALA A 224 -10.66 -12.86 -9.03
N GLU A 225 -9.67 -13.74 -9.20
CA GLU A 225 -9.51 -14.61 -10.36
C GLU A 225 -10.72 -15.53 -10.56
N LYS A 226 -11.12 -16.25 -9.50
CA LYS A 226 -12.30 -17.14 -9.52
C LYS A 226 -13.59 -16.40 -9.89
N ASN A 227 -13.73 -15.14 -9.48
CA ASN A 227 -14.88 -14.30 -9.79
C ASN A 227 -14.78 -13.60 -11.16
N GLY A 228 -13.76 -13.92 -11.97
CA GLY A 228 -13.57 -13.34 -13.30
C GLY A 228 -13.08 -11.88 -13.31
N ARG A 229 -12.69 -11.32 -12.16
CA ARG A 229 -12.09 -9.99 -12.01
C ARG A 229 -10.58 -10.08 -12.30
N LEU A 230 -10.22 -10.42 -13.53
CA LEU A 230 -8.85 -10.79 -13.89
C LEU A 230 -7.85 -9.63 -13.82
N GLY A 231 -8.30 -8.39 -14.05
CA GLY A 231 -7.44 -7.21 -13.91
C GLY A 231 -6.98 -7.00 -12.47
N GLU A 232 -7.92 -7.10 -11.53
CA GLU A 232 -7.64 -7.03 -10.09
C GLU A 232 -6.73 -8.18 -9.65
N ALA A 233 -7.01 -9.43 -10.07
CA ALA A 233 -6.17 -10.58 -9.78
C ALA A 233 -4.74 -10.39 -10.30
N PHE A 234 -4.58 -9.96 -11.56
CA PHE A 234 -3.27 -9.67 -12.16
C PHE A 234 -2.49 -8.62 -11.36
N THR A 235 -3.14 -7.51 -10.99
CA THR A 235 -2.51 -6.44 -10.19
C THR A 235 -2.09 -6.93 -8.81
N LEU A 236 -2.93 -7.73 -8.14
CA LEU A 236 -2.60 -8.31 -6.84
C LEU A 236 -1.43 -9.29 -6.93
N TYR A 237 -1.46 -10.25 -7.86
CA TYR A 237 -0.36 -11.20 -8.06
C TYR A 237 0.96 -10.50 -8.38
N THR A 238 0.95 -9.50 -9.26
CA THR A 238 2.13 -8.69 -9.62
C THR A 238 2.72 -7.99 -8.40
N ARG A 239 1.87 -7.52 -7.48
CA ARG A 239 2.29 -6.88 -6.23
C ARG A 239 2.92 -7.89 -5.27
N ILE A 240 2.25 -9.03 -5.09
CA ILE A 240 2.67 -10.09 -4.16
C ILE A 240 4.02 -10.67 -4.55
N ALA A 241 4.25 -10.90 -5.84
CA ALA A 241 5.53 -11.41 -6.38
C ALA A 241 6.76 -10.61 -5.90
N LYS A 242 6.59 -9.33 -5.55
CA LYS A 242 7.67 -8.41 -5.18
C LYS A 242 7.86 -8.24 -3.67
N ILE A 243 7.03 -8.84 -2.82
CA ILE A 243 7.10 -8.63 -1.35
C ILE A 243 8.23 -9.48 -0.75
N LEU A 244 8.22 -10.79 -1.01
CA LEU A 244 9.23 -11.75 -0.55
C LEU A 244 9.57 -12.73 -1.69
N PRO A 245 10.32 -12.28 -2.72
CA PRO A 245 10.46 -12.99 -3.99
C PRO A 245 10.99 -14.43 -3.86
N ASP A 246 11.77 -14.73 -2.82
CA ASP A 246 12.34 -16.06 -2.60
C ASP A 246 11.33 -17.09 -2.06
N THR A 247 10.14 -16.65 -1.64
CA THR A 247 9.11 -17.51 -1.07
C THR A 247 8.32 -18.23 -2.14
N LYS A 248 7.80 -19.43 -1.82
CA LYS A 248 6.98 -20.22 -2.74
C LYS A 248 5.75 -19.45 -3.22
N LEU A 249 5.03 -18.78 -2.31
CA LEU A 249 3.82 -18.02 -2.65
C LEU A 249 4.10 -16.86 -3.60
N CYS A 250 5.19 -16.11 -3.39
CA CYS A 250 5.55 -15.02 -4.31
C CYS A 250 5.93 -15.53 -5.70
N ARG A 251 6.64 -16.67 -5.82
CA ARG A 251 6.91 -17.30 -7.12
C ARG A 251 5.64 -17.76 -7.82
N THR A 252 4.72 -18.39 -7.09
CA THR A 252 3.42 -18.78 -7.66
C THR A 252 2.59 -17.57 -8.08
N ALA A 253 2.65 -16.46 -7.32
CA ALA A 253 2.02 -15.20 -7.72
C ALA A 253 2.63 -14.64 -9.01
N GLU A 254 3.96 -14.67 -9.15
CA GLU A 254 4.65 -14.25 -10.37
C GLU A 254 4.21 -15.08 -11.59
N GLU A 255 4.21 -16.41 -11.47
CA GLU A 255 3.73 -17.32 -12.51
C GLU A 255 2.28 -17.02 -12.91
N SER A 256 1.42 -16.77 -11.92
CA SER A 256 0.00 -16.44 -12.13
C SER A 256 -0.16 -15.09 -12.85
N ALA A 257 0.62 -14.07 -12.47
CA ALA A 257 0.64 -12.78 -13.13
C ALA A 257 1.10 -12.89 -14.60
N ILE A 258 2.17 -13.67 -14.87
CA ILE A 258 2.66 -13.93 -16.23
C ILE A 258 1.59 -14.64 -17.07
N TYR A 259 0.94 -15.66 -16.50
CA TYR A 259 -0.13 -16.39 -17.18
C TYR A 259 -1.29 -15.47 -17.55
N LEU A 260 -1.84 -14.73 -16.58
CA LEU A 260 -2.96 -13.80 -16.81
C LEU A 260 -2.58 -12.70 -17.79
N GLY A 261 -1.36 -12.15 -17.69
CA GLY A 261 -0.87 -11.14 -18.61
C GLY A 261 -0.79 -11.65 -20.06
N THR A 262 -0.28 -12.87 -20.24
CA THR A 262 -0.20 -13.52 -21.56
C THR A 262 -1.59 -13.77 -22.16
N GLN A 263 -2.55 -14.22 -21.34
CA GLN A 263 -3.94 -14.42 -21.77
C GLN A 263 -4.60 -13.10 -22.17
N ALA A 264 -4.42 -12.05 -21.36
CA ALA A 264 -4.95 -10.72 -21.62
C ALA A 264 -4.42 -10.15 -22.94
N GLU A 265 -3.10 -10.22 -23.15
CA GLU A 265 -2.45 -9.70 -24.35
C GLU A 265 -2.87 -10.47 -25.61
N THR A 266 -2.97 -11.79 -25.52
CA THR A 266 -3.48 -12.62 -26.64
C THR A 266 -4.92 -12.26 -26.99
N GLN A 267 -5.79 -12.11 -25.98
CA GLN A 267 -7.18 -11.73 -26.18
C GLN A 267 -7.29 -10.32 -26.76
N PHE A 268 -6.52 -9.36 -26.25
CA PHE A 268 -6.49 -7.99 -26.72
C PHE A 268 -6.06 -7.90 -28.19
N ASN A 269 -5.00 -8.60 -28.59
CA ASN A 269 -4.53 -8.62 -29.98
C ASN A 269 -5.55 -9.21 -30.95
N ARG A 270 -6.30 -10.25 -30.52
CA ARG A 270 -7.44 -10.77 -31.31
C ARG A 270 -8.55 -9.74 -31.47
N LEU A 271 -8.90 -9.01 -30.40
CA LEU A 271 -9.89 -7.95 -30.45
C LEU A 271 -9.46 -6.80 -31.37
N LYS A 272 -8.19 -6.40 -31.28
CA LYS A 272 -7.60 -5.37 -32.13
C LYS A 272 -7.67 -5.73 -33.62
N LYS A 273 -7.30 -6.97 -33.98
CA LYS A 273 -7.42 -7.48 -35.36
C LYS A 273 -8.89 -7.48 -35.82
N ALA A 274 -9.78 -8.06 -35.01
CA ALA A 274 -11.20 -8.16 -35.34
C ALA A 274 -11.91 -6.80 -35.45
N ALA A 275 -11.39 -5.76 -34.79
CA ALA A 275 -12.00 -4.43 -34.81
C ALA A 275 -11.98 -3.77 -36.21
N GLY A 276 -11.03 -4.14 -37.07
CA GLY A 276 -11.00 -3.71 -38.47
C GLY A 276 -11.95 -4.48 -39.39
N GLU A 277 -12.43 -5.65 -38.97
CA GLU A 277 -13.26 -6.55 -39.78
C GLU A 277 -14.74 -6.49 -39.37
N LYS A 278 -15.04 -6.16 -38.11
CA LYS A 278 -16.38 -6.21 -37.54
C LYS A 278 -17.10 -4.86 -37.54
N PRO A 279 -18.45 -4.86 -37.51
CA PRO A 279 -19.21 -3.63 -37.29
C PRO A 279 -18.80 -2.91 -36.00
N TYR A 280 -18.66 -1.58 -36.07
CA TYR A 280 -18.22 -0.72 -34.96
C TYR A 280 -18.89 -1.05 -33.62
N ALA A 281 -20.23 -1.17 -33.60
CA ALA A 281 -20.97 -1.46 -32.36
C ALA A 281 -20.61 -2.82 -31.74
N ALA A 282 -20.32 -3.83 -32.57
CA ALA A 282 -19.89 -5.14 -32.09
C ALA A 282 -18.48 -5.08 -31.49
N SER A 283 -17.55 -4.37 -32.16
CA SER A 283 -16.18 -4.16 -31.68
C SER A 283 -16.16 -3.43 -30.34
N VAL A 284 -16.92 -2.33 -30.21
CA VAL A 284 -17.07 -1.57 -28.95
C VAL A 284 -17.59 -2.47 -27.84
N LYS A 285 -18.68 -3.22 -28.08
CA LYS A 285 -19.25 -4.14 -27.07
C LYS A 285 -18.22 -5.15 -26.56
N THR A 286 -17.43 -5.75 -27.45
CA THR A 286 -16.41 -6.73 -27.06
C THR A 286 -15.22 -6.11 -26.32
N LEU A 287 -14.81 -4.90 -26.69
CA LEU A 287 -13.74 -4.17 -26.00
C LEU A 287 -14.17 -3.64 -24.64
N GLU A 288 -15.41 -3.20 -24.49
CA GLU A 288 -16.01 -2.82 -23.20
C GLU A 288 -16.05 -4.03 -22.24
N ALA A 289 -16.45 -5.20 -22.73
CA ALA A 289 -16.42 -6.43 -21.94
C ALA A 289 -14.99 -6.81 -21.52
N PHE A 290 -14.00 -6.66 -22.41
CA PHE A 290 -12.59 -6.86 -22.08
C PHE A 290 -12.10 -5.85 -21.04
N ARG A 291 -12.40 -4.56 -21.24
CA ARG A 291 -12.05 -3.47 -20.31
C ARG A 291 -12.56 -3.79 -18.90
N ASN A 292 -13.83 -4.15 -18.78
CA ASN A 292 -14.45 -4.45 -17.48
C ASN A 292 -13.84 -5.71 -16.83
N LYS A 293 -13.54 -6.74 -17.62
CA LYS A 293 -12.89 -7.97 -17.14
C LYS A 293 -11.48 -7.71 -16.58
N TYR A 294 -10.76 -6.78 -17.19
CA TYR A 294 -9.40 -6.40 -16.82
C TYR A 294 -9.30 -5.04 -16.11
N ALA A 295 -10.39 -4.58 -15.49
CA ALA A 295 -10.41 -3.32 -14.76
C ALA A 295 -9.35 -3.28 -13.64
N GLY A 296 -8.74 -2.12 -13.42
CA GLY A 296 -7.68 -1.90 -12.44
C GLY A 296 -6.30 -2.43 -12.86
N SER A 297 -6.11 -2.77 -14.14
CA SER A 297 -4.83 -3.26 -14.70
C SER A 297 -4.37 -2.45 -15.90
N VAL A 298 -3.13 -2.68 -16.34
CA VAL A 298 -2.58 -2.07 -17.57
C VAL A 298 -3.40 -2.39 -18.82
N PHE A 299 -4.07 -3.54 -18.85
CA PHE A 299 -4.89 -3.96 -19.99
C PHE A 299 -6.19 -3.17 -20.11
N GLU A 300 -6.70 -2.61 -19.00
CA GLU A 300 -7.81 -1.65 -19.05
C GLU A 300 -7.43 -0.43 -19.87
N ALA A 301 -6.23 0.13 -19.62
CA ALA A 301 -5.74 1.30 -20.34
C ALA A 301 -5.57 1.01 -21.84
N HIS A 302 -5.07 -0.17 -22.21
CA HIS A 302 -4.99 -0.60 -23.61
C HIS A 302 -6.37 -0.64 -24.28
N ALA A 303 -7.38 -1.15 -23.58
CA ALA A 303 -8.76 -1.21 -24.08
C ALA A 303 -9.38 0.18 -24.25
N VAL A 304 -9.16 1.08 -23.28
CA VAL A 304 -9.60 2.48 -23.35
C VAL A 304 -8.98 3.19 -24.54
N GLN A 305 -7.68 2.99 -24.76
CA GLN A 305 -6.98 3.57 -25.90
C GLN A 305 -7.57 3.09 -27.23
N LEU A 306 -7.73 1.77 -27.41
CA LEU A 306 -8.28 1.22 -28.65
C LEU A 306 -9.74 1.63 -28.89
N LEU A 307 -10.56 1.75 -27.84
CA LEU A 307 -11.92 2.29 -27.94
C LEU A 307 -11.92 3.74 -28.45
N SER A 308 -10.99 4.56 -27.97
CA SER A 308 -10.82 5.95 -28.43
C SER A 308 -10.36 6.01 -29.89
N GLU A 309 -9.41 5.16 -30.29
CA GLU A 309 -8.94 5.07 -31.68
C GLU A 309 -10.07 4.68 -32.63
N LEU A 310 -10.88 3.66 -32.29
CA LEU A 310 -12.02 3.23 -33.09
C LEU A 310 -13.11 4.31 -33.18
N LEU A 311 -13.39 5.02 -32.08
CA LEU A 311 -14.33 6.14 -32.07
C LEU A 311 -13.90 7.22 -33.06
N ASN A 312 -12.63 7.63 -33.00
CA ASN A 312 -12.09 8.67 -33.87
C ASN A 312 -12.07 8.22 -35.34
N ALA A 313 -11.60 7.02 -35.65
CA ALA A 313 -11.62 6.49 -37.01
C ALA A 313 -13.03 6.45 -37.62
N LYS A 314 -14.05 6.11 -36.82
CA LYS A 314 -15.44 6.10 -37.28
C LYS A 314 -15.99 7.51 -37.50
N ALA A 315 -15.62 8.44 -36.62
CA ALA A 315 -15.98 9.84 -36.75
C ALA A 315 -15.33 10.47 -38.00
N ASP A 316 -14.03 10.25 -38.21
CA ASP A 316 -13.27 10.76 -39.35
C ASP A 316 -13.85 10.25 -40.67
N ALA A 317 -14.17 8.96 -40.78
CA ALA A 317 -14.81 8.41 -41.98
C ALA A 317 -16.19 9.03 -42.30
N LEU A 318 -16.93 9.50 -41.28
CA LEU A 318 -18.20 10.20 -41.48
C LEU A 318 -17.97 11.66 -41.88
N GLU A 319 -16.96 12.31 -41.30
CA GLU A 319 -16.53 13.65 -41.69
C GLU A 319 -16.04 13.69 -43.14
N ASP A 320 -15.24 12.72 -43.57
CA ASP A 320 -14.72 12.64 -44.94
C ASP A 320 -15.85 12.54 -45.97
N ARG A 321 -16.87 11.71 -45.69
CA ARG A 321 -18.07 11.63 -46.53
C ARG A 321 -18.86 12.94 -46.55
N ALA A 322 -18.87 13.68 -45.43
CA ALA A 322 -19.52 14.99 -45.37
C ALA A 322 -18.76 16.01 -46.21
N ARG A 323 -17.42 16.01 -46.14
CA ARG A 323 -16.53 16.86 -46.95
C ARG A 323 -16.62 16.55 -48.44
N GLU A 324 -16.71 15.28 -48.81
CA GLU A 324 -16.89 14.85 -50.19
C GLU A 324 -18.22 15.36 -50.76
N ALA A 325 -19.32 15.22 -50.01
CA ALA A 325 -20.62 15.77 -50.39
C ALA A 325 -20.58 17.30 -50.52
N GLU A 326 -19.85 17.98 -49.62
CA GLU A 326 -19.63 19.43 -49.67
C GLU A 326 -18.86 19.84 -50.93
N ALA A 327 -17.79 19.10 -51.29
CA ALA A 327 -17.01 19.33 -52.49
C ALA A 327 -17.83 19.15 -53.78
N GLN A 328 -18.79 18.22 -53.77
CA GLN A 328 -19.78 18.03 -54.84
C GLN A 328 -20.90 19.09 -54.82
N LYS A 329 -20.81 20.11 -53.95
CA LYS A 329 -21.83 21.15 -53.72
C LYS A 329 -23.19 20.60 -53.26
N ASN A 330 -23.24 19.37 -52.74
CA ASN A 330 -24.42 18.77 -52.14
C ASN A 330 -24.50 19.12 -50.64
N TYR A 331 -24.75 20.40 -50.36
CA TYR A 331 -24.71 20.93 -48.99
C TYR A 331 -25.76 20.34 -48.06
N THR A 332 -26.94 19.99 -48.58
CA THR A 332 -27.97 19.29 -47.81
C THR A 332 -27.45 17.96 -47.27
N ARG A 333 -26.79 17.17 -48.13
CA ARG A 333 -26.20 15.89 -47.72
C ARG A 333 -25.03 16.08 -46.76
N ALA A 334 -24.15 17.04 -47.01
CA ALA A 334 -23.03 17.36 -46.13
C ALA A 334 -23.51 17.72 -44.71
N LEU A 335 -24.48 18.63 -44.59
CA LEU A 335 -25.06 19.03 -43.31
C LEU A 335 -25.74 17.86 -42.57
N GLN A 336 -26.41 16.96 -43.28
CA GLN A 336 -26.97 15.73 -42.68
C GLN A 336 -25.87 14.85 -42.07
N LEU A 337 -24.79 14.62 -42.81
CA LEU A 337 -23.67 13.78 -42.35
C LEU A 337 -22.93 14.41 -41.17
N TYR A 338 -22.68 15.72 -41.19
CA TYR A 338 -22.09 16.40 -40.05
C TYR A 338 -23.02 16.43 -38.82
N LYS A 339 -24.35 16.53 -38.99
CA LYS A 339 -25.30 16.40 -37.88
C LYS A 339 -25.22 15.00 -37.25
N LEU A 340 -25.14 13.94 -38.06
CA LEU A 340 -24.91 12.59 -37.58
C LEU A 340 -23.57 12.48 -36.84
N TYR A 341 -22.52 13.12 -37.34
CA TYR A 341 -21.23 13.19 -36.67
C TYR A 341 -21.38 13.77 -35.26
N LEU A 342 -21.97 14.95 -35.16
CA LEU A 342 -22.11 15.67 -33.88
C LEU A 342 -23.08 14.96 -32.93
N THR A 343 -24.03 14.18 -33.45
CA THR A 343 -24.96 13.42 -32.61
C THR A 343 -24.30 12.18 -32.01
N HIS A 344 -23.56 11.43 -32.82
CA HIS A 344 -23.07 10.10 -32.43
C HIS A 344 -21.64 10.09 -31.90
N PHE A 345 -20.85 11.14 -32.13
CA PHE A 345 -19.44 11.18 -31.75
C PHE A 345 -19.08 12.40 -30.87
N PRO A 346 -19.79 12.67 -29.76
CA PRO A 346 -19.52 13.82 -28.88
C PRO A 346 -18.15 13.76 -28.20
N LYS A 347 -17.53 12.57 -28.15
CA LYS A 347 -16.21 12.34 -27.57
C LYS A 347 -15.09 12.25 -28.62
N ALA A 348 -15.39 12.44 -29.92
CA ALA A 348 -14.36 12.41 -30.95
C ALA A 348 -13.45 13.64 -30.83
N LYS A 349 -12.17 13.45 -31.17
CA LYS A 349 -11.12 14.46 -31.05
C LYS A 349 -11.45 15.76 -31.80
N ARG A 350 -12.11 15.67 -32.96
CA ARG A 350 -12.40 16.82 -33.84
C ARG A 350 -13.82 17.39 -33.66
N TYR A 351 -14.53 17.00 -32.61
CA TYR A 351 -15.91 17.42 -32.36
C TYR A 351 -16.13 18.93 -32.42
N ALA A 352 -15.32 19.70 -31.68
CA ALA A 352 -15.44 21.16 -31.63
C ALA A 352 -15.17 21.83 -32.98
N GLU A 353 -14.20 21.30 -33.75
CA GLU A 353 -13.89 21.79 -35.10
C GLU A 353 -15.04 21.57 -36.06
N VAL A 354 -15.59 20.35 -36.08
CA VAL A 354 -16.74 19.99 -36.92
C VAL A 354 -17.96 20.84 -36.54
N GLN A 355 -18.19 21.07 -35.24
CA GLN A 355 -19.29 21.92 -34.79
C GLN A 355 -19.16 23.36 -35.31
N LYS A 356 -17.95 23.92 -35.28
CA LYS A 356 -17.66 25.25 -35.84
C LYS A 356 -17.87 25.28 -37.36
N HIS A 357 -17.41 24.24 -38.06
CA HIS A 357 -17.57 24.11 -39.51
C HIS A 357 -19.04 24.04 -39.94
N VAL A 358 -19.86 23.25 -39.22
CA VAL A 358 -21.31 23.14 -39.48
C VAL A 358 -22.00 24.50 -39.39
N LYS A 359 -21.70 25.29 -38.35
CA LYS A 359 -22.27 26.63 -38.18
C LYS A 359 -21.93 27.53 -39.36
N ALA A 360 -20.68 27.50 -39.83
CA ALA A 360 -20.26 28.27 -41.00
C ALA A 360 -20.95 27.81 -42.29
N LEU A 361 -21.13 26.50 -42.47
CA LEU A 361 -21.78 25.93 -43.65
C LEU A 361 -23.30 26.26 -43.72
N GLN A 362 -23.97 26.31 -42.57
CA GLN A 362 -25.38 26.73 -42.47
C GLN A 362 -25.59 28.17 -42.93
N ASN A 363 -24.69 29.08 -42.56
CA ASN A 363 -24.77 30.48 -43.00
C ASN A 363 -24.61 30.64 -44.51
N LYS A 364 -23.75 29.82 -45.14
CA LYS A 364 -23.55 29.81 -46.60
C LYS A 364 -24.74 29.26 -47.39
N THR A 365 -25.54 28.39 -46.78
CA THR A 365 -26.71 27.79 -47.44
C THR A 365 -27.97 28.63 -47.29
N ALA A 366 -28.07 29.46 -46.24
CA ALA A 366 -29.18 30.41 -46.06
C ALA A 366 -29.14 31.64 -46.99
N THR A 367 -28.03 31.83 -47.71
CA THR A 367 -27.76 33.00 -48.58
C THR A 367 -27.88 32.70 -50.07
N LYS A 368 -28.28 31.47 -50.43
CA LYS A 368 -28.62 31.02 -51.80
C LYS A 368 -30.06 30.56 -51.82
#